data_AF-A0A1F8QWN4-F1
#
_entry.id   AF-A0A1F8QWN4-F1
#
_cell.length_a   1.000
_cell.length_b   1.000
_cell.length_c   1.000
_cell.angle_alpha   90.00
_cell.angle_beta   90.00
_cell.angle_gamma   90.00
#
_symmetry.space_group_name_H-M   'P 1'
#
loop_
_entity.id
_entity.type
_entity.pdbx_description
1 polymer ?
#
loop_
_entity_poly.entity_id
_entity_poly.type
_entity_poly.pdbx_seq_one_letter_code
_entity_poly.pdbx_strand_id
1 'polypeptide(L)'
;MSAWTPFKRSWIVAIVLLLAFVVVAGMPSTAEALVDGCRGDPIVVLSNGVTVRMSVQVSTSAANVKEVVYTLHAPAGTSIKSITYTGGPLKDKERVVFHADAKPGTYSTDTVVHAKAGRAAVSATTSVGAVSETVSGYTGQHLRVTLNWAK
;
A
#
# COMPACT_ATOMS: atom_id res chain seq x y z
N MET A 1 -7.57 -71.37 -36.22
CA MET A 1 -7.13 -69.99 -36.50
C MET A 1 -7.89 -69.07 -35.56
N SER A 2 -7.22 -68.56 -34.51
CA SER A 2 -7.84 -67.72 -33.46
C SER A 2 -7.53 -66.26 -33.76
N ALA A 3 -8.55 -65.45 -34.05
CA ALA A 3 -8.42 -64.03 -34.35
C ALA A 3 -8.61 -63.21 -33.06
N TRP A 4 -7.53 -62.60 -32.59
CA TRP A 4 -7.51 -61.68 -31.46
C TRP A 4 -7.97 -60.29 -31.97
N THR A 5 -9.09 -59.77 -31.47
CA THR A 5 -9.58 -58.43 -31.85
C THR A 5 -9.17 -57.38 -30.81
N PRO A 6 -8.24 -56.45 -31.12
CA PRO A 6 -7.84 -55.38 -30.20
C PRO A 6 -8.70 -54.12 -30.43
N PHE A 7 -10.02 -54.20 -30.27
CA PHE A 7 -10.90 -53.04 -30.57
C PHE A 7 -11.50 -52.36 -29.31
N LYS A 8 -11.42 -53.00 -28.14
CA LYS A 8 -12.12 -52.52 -26.93
C LYS A 8 -11.30 -51.65 -25.97
N ARG A 9 -9.97 -51.53 -26.15
CA ARG A 9 -9.09 -50.78 -25.22
C ARG A 9 -8.99 -49.28 -25.52
N SER A 10 -9.14 -48.82 -26.76
CA SER A 10 -9.01 -47.39 -27.11
C SER A 10 -10.14 -46.51 -26.58
N TRP A 11 -11.37 -47.04 -26.47
CA TRP A 11 -12.53 -46.25 -26.07
C TRP A 11 -12.47 -45.84 -24.59
N ILE A 12 -11.86 -46.68 -23.74
CA ILE A 12 -11.73 -46.39 -22.31
C ILE A 12 -10.75 -45.23 -22.06
N VAL A 13 -9.65 -45.17 -22.81
CA VAL A 13 -8.65 -44.09 -22.68
C VAL A 13 -9.25 -42.74 -23.12
N ALA A 14 -10.05 -42.73 -24.20
CA ALA A 14 -10.71 -41.52 -24.67
C ALA A 14 -11.75 -40.99 -23.67
N ILE A 15 -12.52 -41.88 -23.03
CA ILE A 15 -13.52 -41.50 -22.02
C ILE A 15 -12.85 -40.95 -20.74
N VAL A 16 -11.74 -41.56 -20.30
CA VAL A 16 -10.99 -41.06 -19.13
C VAL A 16 -10.37 -39.69 -19.40
N LEU A 17 -9.85 -39.46 -20.61
CA LEU A 17 -9.34 -38.14 -21.01
C LEU A 17 -10.44 -37.07 -21.11
N LEU A 18 -11.61 -37.42 -21.62
CA LEU A 18 -12.77 -36.52 -21.69
C LEU A 18 -13.31 -36.15 -20.29
N LEU A 19 -13.39 -37.13 -19.39
CA LEU A 19 -13.79 -36.89 -18.00
C LEU A 19 -12.78 -36.03 -17.23
N ALA A 20 -11.48 -36.21 -17.45
CA ALA A 20 -10.45 -35.36 -16.85
C ALA A 20 -10.55 -33.90 -17.33
N PHE A 21 -10.96 -33.66 -18.59
CA PHE A 21 -11.09 -32.32 -19.14
C PHE A 21 -12.28 -31.53 -18.55
N VAL A 22 -13.38 -32.21 -18.22
CA VAL A 22 -14.57 -31.58 -17.62
C VAL A 22 -14.31 -31.12 -16.18
N VAL A 23 -13.46 -31.84 -15.43
CA VAL A 23 -13.17 -31.48 -14.02
C VAL A 23 -12.32 -30.21 -13.91
N VAL A 24 -11.46 -29.92 -14.88
CA VAL A 24 -10.60 -28.72 -14.85
C VAL A 24 -11.37 -27.44 -15.20
N ALA A 25 -12.44 -27.53 -16.01
CA ALA A 25 -13.25 -26.37 -16.39
C ALA A 25 -14.17 -25.84 -15.28
N GLY A 26 -14.37 -26.60 -14.20
CA GLY A 26 -15.24 -26.23 -13.07
C GLY A 26 -14.51 -25.55 -11.90
N MET A 27 -13.19 -25.35 -11.99
CA MET A 27 -12.45 -24.67 -10.94
C MET A 27 -12.75 -23.16 -10.97
N PRO A 28 -13.28 -22.58 -9.88
CA PRO A 28 -13.48 -21.14 -9.81
C PRO A 28 -12.12 -20.45 -9.95
N SER A 29 -11.96 -19.67 -11.01
CA SER A 29 -10.82 -18.77 -11.15
C SER A 29 -11.02 -17.61 -10.19
N THR A 30 -10.58 -17.73 -8.94
CA THR A 30 -10.40 -16.56 -8.08
C THR A 30 -9.10 -15.86 -8.49
N ALA A 31 -9.11 -15.27 -9.68
CA ALA A 31 -8.08 -14.36 -10.14
C ALA A 31 -8.53 -12.91 -9.85
N GLU A 32 -8.75 -12.60 -8.58
CA GLU A 32 -8.90 -11.21 -8.12
C GLU A 32 -7.50 -10.63 -7.91
N ALA A 33 -6.79 -10.40 -9.01
CA ALA A 33 -5.58 -9.58 -9.03
C ALA A 33 -5.92 -8.17 -9.54
N LEU A 34 -7.01 -7.59 -9.08
CA LEU A 34 -7.16 -6.14 -9.07
C LEU A 34 -6.64 -5.65 -7.71
N VAL A 35 -5.30 -5.60 -7.58
CA VAL A 35 -4.68 -4.76 -6.56
C VAL A 35 -4.93 -3.32 -7.02
N ASP A 36 -6.14 -2.82 -6.80
CA ASP A 36 -6.41 -1.41 -6.83
C ASP A 36 -5.59 -0.83 -5.67
N GLY A 37 -4.42 -0.30 -5.98
CA GLY A 37 -3.51 0.30 -5.02
C GLY A 37 -3.61 1.80 -5.13
N CYS A 38 -3.81 2.49 -4.02
CA CYS A 38 -3.82 3.95 -4.01
C CYS A 38 -2.61 4.51 -3.26
N ARG A 39 -2.20 5.72 -3.67
CA ARG A 39 -1.06 6.44 -3.12
C ARG A 39 -1.45 7.86 -2.75
N GLY A 40 -0.84 8.37 -1.68
CA GLY A 40 -0.94 9.75 -1.21
C GLY A 40 0.46 10.26 -0.85
N ASP A 41 0.73 11.54 -1.09
CA ASP A 41 2.08 12.11 -0.99
C ASP A 41 2.06 13.60 -0.55
N PRO A 42 1.77 13.91 0.72
CA PRO A 42 1.85 15.28 1.18
C PRO A 42 3.32 15.74 1.31
N ILE A 43 3.57 16.93 0.77
CA ILE A 43 4.86 17.63 0.88
C ILE A 43 4.67 18.81 1.83
N VAL A 44 5.41 18.81 2.94
CA VAL A 44 5.39 19.89 3.94
C VAL A 44 6.68 20.69 3.84
N VAL A 45 6.56 22.00 3.66
CA VAL A 45 7.69 22.93 3.72
C VAL A 45 7.63 23.65 5.05
N LEU A 46 8.74 23.63 5.79
CA LEU A 46 8.87 24.26 7.10
C LEU A 46 9.49 25.65 7.00
N SER A 47 9.30 26.47 8.03
CA SER A 47 9.80 27.85 8.12
C SER A 47 11.34 27.96 8.04
N ASN A 48 12.07 26.92 8.45
CA ASN A 48 13.52 26.81 8.33
C ASN A 48 13.99 26.39 6.92
N GLY A 49 13.07 26.29 5.95
CA GLY A 49 13.35 25.91 4.56
C GLY A 49 13.46 24.42 4.31
N VAL A 50 13.27 23.58 5.33
CA VAL A 50 13.31 22.12 5.20
C VAL A 50 12.04 21.62 4.53
N THR A 51 12.20 20.68 3.60
CA THR A 51 11.10 20.00 2.94
C THR A 51 11.01 18.57 3.45
N VAL A 52 9.87 18.23 4.06
CA VAL A 52 9.53 16.88 4.49
C VAL A 52 8.54 16.32 3.47
N ARG A 53 8.90 15.23 2.78
CA ARG A 53 7.97 14.51 1.89
C ARG A 53 7.55 13.23 2.58
N MET A 54 6.26 13.09 2.77
CA MET A 54 5.64 11.87 3.27
C MET A 54 4.94 11.19 2.10
N SER A 55 4.94 9.87 2.07
CA SER A 55 4.13 9.11 1.13
C SER A 55 3.53 7.90 1.79
N VAL A 56 2.38 7.47 1.27
CA VAL A 56 1.73 6.24 1.66
C VAL A 56 1.33 5.47 0.42
N GLN A 57 1.55 4.16 0.42
CA GLN A 57 1.00 3.23 -0.55
C GLN A 57 0.07 2.28 0.19
N VAL A 58 -1.15 2.11 -0.31
CA VAL A 58 -2.16 1.25 0.31
C VAL A 58 -2.65 0.25 -0.72
N SER A 59 -2.63 -1.03 -0.38
CA SER A 59 -3.06 -2.13 -1.26
C SER A 59 -4.59 -2.30 -1.23
N THR A 60 -5.35 -1.21 -1.39
CA THR A 60 -6.80 -1.23 -1.58
C THR A 60 -7.25 0.00 -2.37
N SER A 61 -8.46 -0.07 -2.91
CA SER A 61 -9.02 1.02 -3.69
C SER A 61 -9.11 2.29 -2.87
N ALA A 62 -8.89 3.43 -3.53
CA ALA A 62 -9.08 4.72 -2.89
C ALA A 62 -10.50 4.88 -2.34
N ALA A 63 -11.51 4.28 -2.99
CA ALA A 63 -12.89 4.26 -2.51
C ALA A 63 -13.06 3.62 -1.13
N ASN A 64 -12.23 2.60 -0.80
CA ASN A 64 -12.22 1.95 0.50
C ASN A 64 -11.43 2.73 1.56
N VAL A 65 -10.55 3.65 1.18
CA VAL A 65 -9.89 4.54 2.16
C VAL A 65 -10.89 5.59 2.66
N LYS A 66 -10.97 5.76 3.99
CA LYS A 66 -11.77 6.79 4.66
C LYS A 66 -10.96 8.07 4.84
N GLU A 67 -9.81 7.95 5.50
CA GLU A 67 -8.86 9.06 5.70
C GLU A 67 -7.43 8.52 5.89
N VAL A 68 -6.45 9.37 5.62
CA VAL A 68 -5.04 9.18 5.95
C VAL A 68 -4.58 10.35 6.80
N VAL A 69 -4.06 10.04 7.98
CA VAL A 69 -3.55 11.04 8.92
C VAL A 69 -2.04 10.91 8.99
N TYR A 70 -1.35 12.02 8.72
CA TYR A 70 0.09 12.14 8.85
C TYR A 70 0.40 13.06 10.03
N THR A 71 0.98 12.55 11.10
CA THR A 71 1.41 13.38 12.22
C THR A 71 2.90 13.64 12.07
N LEU A 72 3.29 14.88 11.79
CA LEU A 72 4.69 15.31 11.63
C LEU A 72 5.16 15.98 12.92
N HIS A 73 6.20 15.42 13.53
CA HIS A 73 6.98 16.04 14.57
C HIS A 73 8.27 16.60 13.97
N ALA A 74 8.47 17.91 14.12
CA ALA A 74 9.64 18.63 13.64
C ALA A 74 10.35 19.36 14.80
N PRO A 75 11.59 19.84 14.60
CA PRO A 75 12.32 20.56 15.63
C PRO A 75 11.53 21.73 16.22
N ALA A 76 11.63 21.89 17.54
CA ALA A 76 11.05 23.04 18.22
C ALA A 76 11.50 24.38 17.60
N GLY A 77 10.58 25.34 17.53
CA GLY A 77 10.80 26.64 16.87
C GLY A 77 10.59 26.64 15.36
N THR A 78 10.23 25.50 14.75
CA THR A 78 9.78 25.44 13.36
C THR A 78 8.26 25.59 13.25
N SER A 79 7.79 26.03 12.08
CA SER A 79 6.36 26.08 11.75
C SER A 79 6.13 25.63 10.31
N ILE A 80 4.89 25.25 9.99
CA ILE A 80 4.52 24.96 8.60
C ILE A 80 4.51 26.27 7.81
N LYS A 81 5.25 26.30 6.71
CA LYS A 81 5.18 27.36 5.69
C LYS A 81 4.13 27.04 4.63
N SER A 82 4.08 25.79 4.17
CA SER A 82 3.09 25.32 3.20
C SER A 82 2.92 23.80 3.24
N ILE A 83 1.74 23.33 2.84
CA ILE A 83 1.44 21.92 2.62
C ILE A 83 0.93 21.78 1.19
N THR A 84 1.55 20.88 0.43
CA THR A 84 1.13 20.55 -0.93
C THR A 84 0.76 19.09 -0.99
N TYR A 85 -0.51 18.80 -1.26
CA TYR A 85 -0.97 17.46 -1.62
C TYR A 85 -0.78 17.31 -3.12
N THR A 86 0.03 16.34 -3.57
CA THR A 86 0.39 16.20 -5.00
C THR A 86 -0.75 15.68 -5.89
N GLY A 87 -1.95 15.52 -5.31
CA GLY A 87 -3.11 14.98 -6.01
C GLY A 87 -3.11 13.46 -6.03
N GLY A 88 -4.07 12.89 -6.77
CA GLY A 88 -4.30 11.46 -6.85
C GLY A 88 -5.58 11.01 -6.14
N PRO A 89 -5.82 9.69 -6.09
CA PRO A 89 -7.09 9.14 -5.59
C PRO A 89 -7.38 9.43 -4.11
N LEU A 90 -6.36 9.82 -3.33
CA LEU A 90 -6.47 10.10 -1.90
C LEU A 90 -6.53 11.60 -1.55
N LYS A 91 -6.44 12.51 -2.52
CA LYS A 91 -6.25 13.96 -2.26
C LYS A 91 -7.22 14.59 -1.25
N ASP A 92 -8.48 14.15 -1.24
CA ASP A 92 -9.55 14.70 -0.40
C ASP A 92 -9.69 13.93 0.93
N LYS A 93 -8.76 13.00 1.21
CA LYS A 93 -8.77 12.08 2.35
C LYS A 93 -7.51 12.21 3.20
N GLU A 94 -6.56 13.04 2.78
CA GLU A 94 -5.29 13.23 3.47
C GLU A 94 -5.37 14.43 4.42
N ARG A 95 -4.80 14.27 5.62
CA ARG A 95 -4.66 15.36 6.60
C ARG A 95 -3.29 15.28 7.26
N VAL A 96 -2.59 16.42 7.29
CA VAL A 96 -1.37 16.60 8.06
C VAL A 96 -1.68 17.26 9.40
N VAL A 97 -1.20 16.65 10.48
CA VAL A 97 -1.15 17.19 11.84
C VAL A 97 0.32 17.51 12.14
N PHE A 98 0.60 18.64 12.79
CA PHE A 98 1.97 19.10 12.99
C PHE A 98 2.25 19.46 14.44
N HIS A 99 3.41 19.03 14.91
CA HIS A 99 3.95 19.33 16.22
C HIS A 99 5.41 19.78 16.08
N ALA A 100 5.75 20.90 16.73
CA ALA A 100 7.12 21.42 16.79
C ALA A 100 7.74 21.10 18.16
N ASP A 101 7.91 19.82 18.46
CA ASP A 101 8.32 19.29 19.76
C ASP A 101 9.55 18.36 19.70
N ALA A 102 10.08 18.11 18.49
CA ALA A 102 11.25 17.26 18.32
C ALA A 102 12.56 17.99 18.66
N LYS A 103 13.62 17.22 18.88
CA LYS A 103 14.98 17.74 19.05
C LYS A 103 15.49 18.36 17.74
N PRO A 104 16.42 19.33 17.80
CA PRO A 104 17.08 19.86 16.60
C PRO A 104 17.65 18.76 15.72
N GLY A 105 17.36 18.82 14.41
CA GLY A 105 17.80 17.83 13.43
C GLY A 105 16.99 16.53 13.42
N THR A 106 16.02 16.34 14.30
CA THR A 106 15.16 15.15 14.30
C THR A 106 13.80 15.46 13.69
N TYR A 107 13.35 14.60 12.78
CA TYR A 107 12.03 14.64 12.17
C TYR A 107 11.40 13.26 12.31
N SER A 108 10.20 13.19 12.86
CA SER A 108 9.46 11.93 12.91
C SER A 108 8.06 12.09 12.39
N THR A 109 7.54 11.01 11.83
CA THR A 109 6.20 10.95 11.30
C THR A 109 5.47 9.73 11.86
N ASP A 110 4.17 9.87 12.05
CA ASP A 110 3.26 8.77 12.36
C ASP A 110 2.11 8.80 11.36
N THR A 111 2.06 7.79 10.50
CA THR A 111 1.03 7.67 9.45
C THR A 111 0.01 6.62 9.85
N VAL A 112 -1.27 6.99 9.83
CA VAL A 112 -2.39 6.08 10.07
C VAL A 112 -3.36 6.15 8.89
N VAL A 113 -3.64 5.00 8.28
CA VAL A 113 -4.64 4.87 7.21
C VAL A 113 -5.88 4.21 7.78
N HIS A 114 -7.02 4.88 7.72
CA HIS A 114 -8.31 4.31 8.10
C HIS A 114 -9.04 3.84 6.84
N ALA A 115 -9.33 2.54 6.75
CA ALA A 115 -10.19 1.97 5.72
C ALA A 115 -11.65 1.90 6.19
N LYS A 116 -12.59 1.90 5.25
CA LYS A 116 -14.02 1.70 5.50
C LYS A 116 -14.31 0.26 5.89
N ALA A 117 -13.65 -0.70 5.23
CA ALA A 117 -13.76 -2.12 5.53
C ALA A 117 -12.47 -2.89 5.21
N GLY A 118 -12.32 -4.03 5.88
CA GLY A 118 -11.22 -4.96 5.67
C GLY A 118 -9.88 -4.46 6.22
N ARG A 119 -8.83 -5.24 5.92
CA ARG A 119 -7.46 -4.98 6.32
C ARG A 119 -6.61 -4.92 5.05
N ALA A 120 -6.06 -3.75 4.73
CA ALA A 120 -5.19 -3.57 3.58
C ALA A 120 -3.74 -3.36 4.04
N ALA A 121 -2.78 -3.84 3.24
CA ALA A 121 -1.37 -3.56 3.48
C ALA A 121 -1.08 -2.07 3.22
N VAL A 122 -0.20 -1.50 4.02
CA VAL A 122 0.20 -0.09 3.97
C VAL A 122 1.72 0.00 4.05
N SER A 123 2.33 0.81 3.20
CA SER A 123 3.72 1.23 3.32
C SER A 123 3.77 2.76 3.43
N ALA A 124 4.37 3.26 4.51
CA ALA A 124 4.55 4.67 4.76
C ALA A 124 6.04 5.02 4.65
N THR A 125 6.36 6.03 3.85
CA THR A 125 7.72 6.50 3.63
C THR A 125 7.81 7.97 4.05
N THR A 126 8.90 8.33 4.71
CA THR A 126 9.21 9.73 5.00
C THR A 126 10.60 10.04 4.50
N SER A 127 10.77 11.22 3.90
CA SER A 127 12.05 11.72 3.42
C SER A 127 12.26 13.18 3.79
N VAL A 128 13.50 13.50 4.17
CA VAL A 128 13.98 14.84 4.49
C VAL A 128 15.33 15.02 3.80
N GLY A 129 15.38 15.91 2.80
CA GLY A 129 16.55 16.05 1.94
C GLY A 129 16.84 14.75 1.17
N ALA A 130 18.04 14.18 1.37
CA ALA A 130 18.46 12.92 0.74
C ALA A 130 18.22 11.68 1.61
N VAL A 131 17.77 11.86 2.86
CA VAL A 131 17.52 10.75 3.79
C VAL A 131 16.07 10.31 3.68
N SER A 132 15.83 9.01 3.59
CA SER A 132 14.49 8.43 3.49
C SER A 132 14.42 7.10 4.21
N GLU A 133 13.30 6.84 4.88
CA GLU A 133 13.00 5.55 5.49
C GLU A 133 11.54 5.15 5.22
N THR A 134 11.29 3.84 5.24
CA THR A 134 9.99 3.25 4.97
C THR A 134 9.65 2.24 6.05
N VAL A 135 8.40 2.26 6.50
CA VAL A 135 7.83 1.26 7.39
C VAL A 135 6.56 0.69 6.77
N SER A 136 6.31 -0.60 6.97
CA SER A 136 5.14 -1.30 6.43
C SER A 136 4.30 -1.89 7.56
N GLY A 137 3.00 -1.98 7.29
CA GLY A 137 2.03 -2.59 8.18
C GLY A 137 0.67 -2.66 7.51
N TYR A 138 -0.38 -2.36 8.25
CA TYR A 138 -1.76 -2.45 7.78
C TYR A 138 -2.58 -1.23 8.19
N THR A 139 -3.71 -1.06 7.51
CA THR A 139 -4.72 -0.04 7.86
C THR A 139 -5.09 -0.11 9.35
N GLY A 140 -5.17 1.05 9.99
CA GLY A 140 -5.45 1.22 11.42
C GLY A 140 -4.23 1.15 12.33
N GLN A 141 -3.03 0.81 11.81
CA GLN A 141 -1.80 0.81 12.59
C GLN A 141 -1.08 2.16 12.53
N HIS A 142 -0.33 2.47 13.59
CA HIS A 142 0.60 3.60 13.65
C HIS A 142 1.92 3.22 12.98
N LEU A 143 2.18 3.83 11.82
CA LEU A 143 3.37 3.59 11.02
C LEU A 143 4.35 4.73 11.22
N ARG A 144 5.32 4.51 12.11
CA ARG A 144 6.27 5.55 12.54
C ARG A 144 7.60 5.47 11.83
N VAL A 145 8.09 6.62 11.38
CA VAL A 145 9.44 6.82 10.83
C VAL A 145 10.14 7.92 11.61
N THR A 146 11.43 7.76 11.91
CA THR A 146 12.22 8.79 12.59
C THR A 146 13.54 8.98 11.87
N LEU A 147 13.75 10.19 11.36
CA LEU A 147 14.96 10.57 10.63
C LEU A 147 15.78 11.56 11.46
N ASN A 148 17.08 11.30 11.54
CA ASN A 148 18.04 12.27 12.04
C ASN A 148 18.74 12.92 10.85
N TRP A 149 18.40 14.18 10.60
CA TRP A 149 18.94 14.99 9.52
C TRP A 149 19.71 16.19 10.09
N ALA A 150 21.03 16.07 10.09
CA ALA A 150 21.93 17.19 10.33
C ALA A 150 22.15 17.92 9.00
N LYS A 151 21.84 19.21 8.97
CA LYS A 151 22.19 20.09 7.86
C LYS A 151 23.55 20.72 8.11
#